data_AF-A0A497K6D1-F1
#
_entry.id   AF-A0A497K6D1-F1
#
_cell.length_a   1.000
_cell.length_b   1.000
_cell.length_c   1.000
_cell.angle_alpha   90.00
_cell.angle_beta   90.00
_cell.angle_gamma   90.00
#
_symmetry.space_group_name_H-M   'P 1'
#
loop_
_entity.id
_entity.type
_entity.pdbx_description
1 polymer ?
#
loop_
_entity_poly.entity_id
_entity_poly.type
_entity_poly.pdbx_seq_one_letter_code
_entity_poly.pdbx_strand_id
1 'polypeptide(L)'
;MEIDGEELYLEVKSAVLRGGKGGRYAMYPDCPSPRGRNQIRELIGHVRNGGRGTVLFIAALPMVAAFKPNGQADLEMRRLLLKARSAGVDIKAVGLYYDPQDQFVYLYNSNLEVAL
;
A
#
# COMPACT_ATOMS: atom_id res chain seq x y z
N MET A 1 2.62 5.74 -15.25
CA MET A 1 1.31 6.32 -15.61
C MET A 1 1.54 7.79 -15.94
N GLU A 2 0.63 8.42 -16.67
CA GLU A 2 0.65 9.86 -16.93
C GLU A 2 -0.62 10.46 -16.31
N ILE A 3 -0.47 11.55 -15.56
CA ILE A 3 -1.58 12.29 -14.97
C ILE A 3 -1.36 13.77 -15.32
N ASP A 4 -2.29 14.35 -16.07
CA ASP A 4 -2.26 15.76 -16.49
C ASP A 4 -0.95 16.18 -17.20
N GLY A 5 -0.37 15.28 -18.00
CA GLY A 5 0.87 15.55 -18.73
C GLY A 5 2.16 15.24 -17.95
N GLU A 6 2.04 14.76 -16.70
CA GLU A 6 3.20 14.42 -15.86
C GLU A 6 3.32 12.91 -15.63
N GLU A 7 4.55 12.39 -15.75
CA GLU A 7 4.84 10.99 -15.44
C GLU A 7 4.74 10.71 -13.93
N LEU A 8 4.06 9.61 -13.59
CA LEU A 8 3.89 9.08 -12.25
C LEU A 8 4.33 7.62 -12.20
N TYR A 9 5.22 7.29 -11.27
CA TYR A 9 5.58 5.92 -10.96
C TYR A 9 4.61 5.36 -9.90
N LEU A 10 3.88 4.31 -10.26
CA LEU A 10 2.92 3.64 -9.38
C LEU A 10 3.43 2.24 -9.03
N GLU A 11 3.75 2.04 -7.75
CA GLU A 11 4.06 0.71 -7.21
C GLU A 11 2.81 0.12 -6.54
N VAL A 12 2.30 -0.99 -7.06
CA VAL A 12 1.10 -1.66 -6.51
C VAL A 12 1.51 -2.84 -5.62
N LYS A 13 0.93 -2.93 -4.43
CA LYS A 13 1.18 -3.99 -3.44
C LYS A 13 -0.11 -4.64 -2.97
N SER A 14 -0.09 -5.96 -2.79
CA SER A 14 -1.19 -6.68 -2.16
C SER A 14 -1.09 -6.58 -0.63
N ALA A 15 -2.17 -6.17 0.04
CA ALA A 15 -2.27 -6.05 1.49
C ALA A 15 -3.37 -6.97 2.05
N VAL A 16 -3.22 -8.27 1.81
CA VAL A 16 -4.22 -9.29 2.17
C VAL A 16 -3.97 -9.98 3.52
N LEU A 17 -3.02 -9.50 4.31
CA LEU A 17 -2.87 -9.96 5.69
C LEU A 17 -3.83 -9.20 6.61
N ARG A 18 -4.78 -9.89 7.22
CA ARG A 18 -5.64 -9.30 8.24
C ARG A 18 -4.92 -9.24 9.59
N GLY A 19 -4.97 -8.11 10.29
CA GLY A 19 -4.38 -8.01 11.63
C GLY A 19 -4.87 -6.84 12.49
N GLY A 20 -4.21 -6.70 13.64
CA GLY A 20 -4.60 -5.78 14.72
C GLY A 20 -5.80 -6.25 15.53
N LYS A 21 -6.20 -5.44 16.53
CA LYS A 21 -7.33 -5.75 17.41
C LYS A 21 -8.60 -5.91 16.57
N GLY A 22 -9.25 -7.07 16.68
CA GLY A 22 -10.47 -7.40 15.93
C GLY A 22 -10.27 -7.54 14.41
N GLY A 23 -9.04 -7.69 13.91
CA GLY A 23 -8.78 -7.87 12.48
C GLY A 23 -9.14 -6.65 11.62
N ARG A 24 -9.07 -5.45 12.21
CA ARG A 24 -9.50 -4.19 11.57
C ARG A 24 -8.55 -3.68 10.49
N TYR A 25 -7.33 -4.20 10.39
CA TYR A 25 -6.33 -3.74 9.42
C TYR A 25 -6.09 -4.77 8.32
N ALA A 26 -5.98 -4.27 7.09
CA ALA A 26 -5.24 -4.91 6.02
C ALA A 26 -3.75 -4.55 6.17
N MET A 27 -2.85 -5.52 5.98
CA MET A 27 -1.44 -5.36 6.31
C MET A 27 -0.54 -5.88 5.20
N TYR A 28 0.64 -5.26 5.11
CA TYR A 28 1.74 -5.66 4.25
C TYR A 28 3.08 -5.36 4.94
N PRO A 29 4.10 -6.23 4.80
CA PRO A 29 4.05 -7.54 4.16
C PRO A 29 3.63 -8.65 5.15
N ASP A 30 3.37 -9.84 4.64
CA ASP A 30 3.17 -11.05 5.43
C ASP A 30 4.48 -11.70 5.87
N CYS A 31 5.54 -11.56 5.08
CA CYS A 31 6.91 -11.98 5.40
C CYS A 31 7.95 -10.90 5.01
N PRO A 32 9.20 -10.99 5.50
CA PRO A 32 10.27 -10.10 5.05
C PRO A 32 10.38 -10.05 3.51
N SER A 33 10.40 -8.85 2.93
CA SER A 33 10.42 -8.68 1.47
C SER A 33 11.58 -7.80 0.99
N PRO A 34 12.78 -8.37 0.75
CA PRO A 34 13.92 -7.62 0.21
C PRO A 34 13.60 -6.90 -1.11
N ARG A 35 12.86 -7.57 -1.99
CA ARG A 35 12.38 -7.00 -3.25
C ARG A 35 11.49 -5.78 -3.01
N GLY A 36 10.49 -5.92 -2.13
CA GLY A 36 9.61 -4.79 -1.79
C GLY A 36 10.40 -3.61 -1.24
N ARG A 37 11.37 -3.86 -0.35
CA ARG A 37 12.22 -2.80 0.20
C ARG A 37 13.00 -2.06 -0.90
N ASN A 38 13.59 -2.80 -1.84
CA ASN A 38 14.34 -2.20 -2.95
C ASN A 38 13.45 -1.30 -3.82
N GLN A 39 12.26 -1.76 -4.20
CA GLN A 39 11.32 -0.96 -4.99
C GLN A 39 10.90 0.33 -4.27
N ILE A 40 10.64 0.27 -2.95
CA ILE A 40 10.34 1.48 -2.16
C ILE A 40 11.56 2.43 -2.13
N ARG A 41 12.79 1.92 -2.02
CA ARG A 41 14.01 2.76 -2.05
C ARG A 41 14.20 3.43 -3.42
N GLU A 42 13.98 2.71 -4.50
CA GLU A 42 14.04 3.25 -5.88
C GLU A 42 12.99 4.34 -6.08
N LEU A 43 11.75 4.11 -5.63
CA LEU A 43 10.67 5.09 -5.71
C LEU A 43 10.99 6.35 -4.89
N ILE A 44 11.55 6.21 -3.70
CA ILE A 44 12.06 7.33 -2.90
C ILE A 44 13.13 8.12 -3.68
N GLY A 45 14.06 7.42 -4.35
CA GLY A 45 15.10 8.04 -5.16
C GLY A 45 14.51 8.85 -6.32
N HIS A 46 13.55 8.27 -7.04
CA HIS A 46 12.83 8.96 -8.12
C HIS A 46 12.14 10.24 -7.65
N VAL A 47 11.38 10.16 -6.54
CA VAL A 47 10.68 11.33 -6.00
C VAL A 47 11.65 12.42 -5.53
N ARG A 48 12.77 12.03 -4.90
CA ARG A 48 13.81 12.99 -4.48
C ARG A 48 14.49 13.70 -5.66
N ASN A 49 14.50 13.08 -6.83
CA ASN A 49 15.05 13.66 -8.06
C ASN A 49 14.02 14.52 -8.81
N GLY A 50 12.88 14.84 -8.19
CA GLY A 50 11.83 15.69 -8.78
C GLY A 50 10.71 14.93 -9.50
N GLY A 51 10.76 13.59 -9.50
CA GLY A 51 9.69 12.77 -10.06
C GLY A 51 8.47 12.64 -9.15
N ARG A 52 7.39 12.03 -9.64
CA ARG A 52 6.19 11.72 -8.86
C ARG A 52 6.09 10.23 -8.61
N GLY A 53 5.75 9.85 -7.38
CA GLY A 53 5.67 8.45 -6.98
C GLY A 53 4.51 8.17 -6.04
N THR A 54 3.79 7.07 -6.31
CA THR A 54 2.72 6.57 -5.46
C THR A 54 2.94 5.09 -5.15
N VAL A 55 2.69 4.70 -3.90
CA VAL A 55 2.51 3.30 -3.50
C VAL A 55 1.04 3.07 -3.24
N LEU A 56 0.44 2.12 -3.94
CA LEU A 56 -0.95 1.73 -3.78
C LEU A 56 -1.07 0.33 -3.18
N PHE A 57 -1.65 0.26 -1.98
CA PHE A 57 -1.98 -1.00 -1.31
C PHE A 57 -3.39 -1.45 -1.65
N ILE A 58 -3.51 -2.63 -2.25
CA ILE A 58 -4.79 -3.27 -2.53
C ILE A 58 -5.16 -4.16 -1.34
N ALA A 59 -6.08 -3.68 -0.50
CA ALA A 59 -6.68 -4.48 0.56
C ALA A 59 -7.82 -5.30 -0.03
N ALA A 60 -7.47 -6.44 -0.64
CA ALA A 60 -8.43 -7.40 -1.20
C ALA A 60 -9.08 -8.25 -0.08
N LEU A 61 -9.64 -7.58 0.93
CA LEU A 61 -10.28 -8.15 2.10
C LEU A 61 -11.57 -7.35 2.41
N PRO A 62 -12.70 -8.01 2.67
CA PRO A 62 -13.89 -7.32 3.17
C PRO A 62 -13.68 -6.88 4.62
N MET A 63 -14.45 -5.89 5.10
CA MET A 63 -14.49 -5.48 6.51
C MET A 63 -13.12 -5.16 7.14
N VAL A 64 -12.27 -4.40 6.45
CA VAL A 64 -11.13 -3.71 7.09
C VAL A 64 -11.40 -2.22 7.13
N ALA A 65 -10.93 -1.56 8.17
CA ALA A 65 -11.11 -0.12 8.37
C ALA A 65 -9.96 0.70 7.79
N ALA A 66 -8.76 0.11 7.72
CA ALA A 66 -7.55 0.80 7.30
C ALA A 66 -6.48 -0.19 6.81
N PHE A 67 -5.51 0.33 6.06
CA PHE A 67 -4.22 -0.31 5.81
C PHE A 67 -3.21 0.04 6.91
N LYS A 68 -2.37 -0.91 7.32
CA LYS A 68 -1.26 -0.70 8.25
C LYS A 68 -0.03 -1.54 7.87
N PRO A 69 1.19 -0.96 7.85
CA PRO A 69 2.40 -1.76 7.65
C PRO A 69 2.60 -2.80 8.75
N ASN A 70 2.95 -4.02 8.35
CA ASN A 70 3.28 -5.09 9.27
C ASN A 70 4.74 -5.00 9.73
N GLY A 71 4.99 -4.13 10.71
CA GLY A 71 6.31 -4.02 11.32
C GLY A 71 6.78 -5.26 12.09
N GLN A 72 5.88 -6.21 12.41
CA GLN A 72 6.26 -7.47 13.05
C GLN A 72 6.92 -8.43 12.04
N ALA A 73 6.39 -8.51 10.82
CA ALA A 73 7.02 -9.29 9.75
C ALA A 73 8.25 -8.59 9.18
N ASP A 74 8.17 -7.27 8.97
CA ASP A 74 9.24 -6.52 8.33
C ASP A 74 9.37 -5.09 8.88
N LEU A 75 10.21 -4.94 9.91
CA LEU A 75 10.48 -3.65 10.53
C LEU A 75 11.14 -2.66 9.56
N GLU A 76 11.97 -3.14 8.64
CA GLU A 76 12.64 -2.27 7.67
C GLU A 76 11.66 -1.74 6.62
N MET A 77 10.75 -2.59 6.12
CA MET A 77 9.67 -2.14 5.24
C MET A 77 8.83 -1.05 5.89
N ARG A 78 8.44 -1.22 7.16
CA ARG A 78 7.70 -0.17 7.90
C ARG A 78 8.49 1.15 7.93
N ARG A 79 9.78 1.09 8.26
CA ARG A 79 10.66 2.29 8.28
C ARG A 79 10.77 2.93 6.91
N LEU A 80 10.87 2.12 5.85
CA LEU A 80 10.94 2.61 4.48
C LEU A 80 9.64 3.28 4.03
N LEU A 81 8.47 2.76 4.38
CA LEU A 81 7.19 3.40 4.07
C LEU A 81 7.03 4.75 4.80
N LEU A 82 7.47 4.84 6.06
CA LEU A 82 7.54 6.12 6.76
C LEU A 82 8.47 7.11 6.06
N LYS A 83 9.67 6.64 5.66
CA LYS A 83 10.64 7.44 4.91
C LYS A 83 10.10 7.88 3.54
N ALA A 84 9.35 7.01 2.86
CA ALA A 84 8.71 7.29 1.59
C ALA A 84 7.70 8.44 1.72
N ARG A 85 6.82 8.37 2.72
CA ARG A 85 5.88 9.45 3.03
C ARG A 85 6.60 10.76 3.30
N SER A 86 7.64 10.75 4.13
CA SER A 86 8.45 11.95 4.41
C SER A 86 9.18 12.51 3.19
N ALA A 87 9.49 11.66 2.20
CA ALA A 87 10.16 12.07 0.97
C ALA A 87 9.19 12.62 -0.10
N GLY A 88 7.87 12.57 0.14
CA GLY A 88 6.87 13.04 -0.83
C GLY A 88 6.25 11.93 -1.68
N VAL A 89 6.55 10.65 -1.40
CA VAL A 89 5.85 9.53 -2.05
C VAL A 89 4.42 9.47 -1.49
N ASP A 90 3.43 9.50 -2.37
CA ASP A 90 2.03 9.33 -1.97
C ASP A 90 1.75 7.88 -1.60
N ILE A 91 1.11 7.64 -0.46
CA ILE A 91 0.80 6.29 0.00
C ILE A 91 -0.71 6.16 0.13
N LYS A 92 -1.28 5.30 -0.70
CA LYS A 92 -2.71 5.07 -0.81
C LYS A 92 -3.06 3.63 -0.52
N ALA A 93 -4.30 3.42 -0.11
CA ALA A 93 -4.88 2.10 -0.01
C ALA A 93 -6.31 2.11 -0.55
N VAL A 94 -6.74 0.99 -1.12
CA VAL A 94 -8.13 0.75 -1.53
C VAL A 94 -8.63 -0.54 -0.92
N GLY A 95 -9.88 -0.54 -0.48
CA GLY A 95 -10.59 -1.71 -0.02
C GLY A 95 -11.41 -2.30 -1.16
N LEU A 96 -11.11 -3.56 -1.51
CA LEU A 96 -11.93 -4.33 -2.44
C LEU A 96 -12.15 -5.76 -1.93
N TYR A 97 -13.19 -6.43 -2.43
CA TYR A 97 -13.36 -7.87 -2.22
C TYR A 97 -14.05 -8.51 -3.44
N TYR A 98 -13.83 -9.80 -3.61
CA TYR A 98 -14.58 -10.63 -4.56
C TYR A 98 -15.72 -11.31 -3.83
N ASP A 99 -16.93 -11.25 -4.37
CA ASP A 99 -18.07 -12.01 -3.87
C ASP A 99 -18.33 -13.23 -4.77
N PRO A 100 -18.16 -14.46 -4.27
CA PRO A 100 -18.40 -15.66 -5.06
C PRO A 100 -19.89 -15.93 -5.36
N GLN A 101 -20.83 -15.29 -4.66
CA GLN A 101 -22.26 -15.52 -4.87
C GLN A 101 -22.76 -14.88 -6.17
N ASP A 102 -22.30 -13.66 -6.45
CA ASP A 102 -22.68 -12.89 -7.65
C ASP A 102 -21.53 -12.75 -8.66
N GLN A 103 -20.33 -13.23 -8.32
CA GLN A 103 -19.12 -13.23 -9.16
C GLN A 103 -18.57 -11.83 -9.47
N PHE A 104 -18.92 -10.82 -8.66
CA PHE A 104 -18.41 -9.46 -8.83
C PHE A 104 -17.22 -9.14 -7.92
N VAL A 105 -16.45 -8.13 -8.34
CA VAL A 105 -15.44 -7.48 -7.50
C VAL A 105 -15.97 -6.12 -7.07
N TYR A 106 -16.08 -5.93 -5.76
CA TYR A 106 -16.57 -4.70 -5.16
C TYR A 106 -15.41 -3.84 -4.69
N LEU A 107 -15.27 -2.65 -5.27
CA LEU A 107 -14.48 -1.57 -4.68
C LEU A 107 -15.33 -0.86 -3.63
N TYR A 108 -15.29 -1.35 -2.39
CA TYR A 108 -16.11 -0.80 -1.31
C TYR A 108 -15.51 0.47 -0.68
N ASN A 109 -14.21 0.71 -0.84
CA ASN A 109 -13.55 1.93 -0.38
C ASN A 109 -12.39 2.33 -1.31
N SER A 110 -12.56 3.43 -2.05
CA SER A 110 -11.55 3.96 -2.97
C SER A 110 -10.44 4.79 -2.32
N ASN A 111 -10.54 5.06 -1.02
CA ASN A 111 -9.54 5.81 -0.26
C ASN A 111 -9.47 5.28 1.19
N LEU A 112 -9.14 4.00 1.30
CA LEU A 112 -9.01 3.31 2.58
C LEU A 112 -7.94 4.01 3.44
N GLU A 113 -8.25 4.24 4.71
CA GLU A 113 -7.35 4.95 5.63
C GLU A 113 -5.97 4.27 5.68
N VAL A 114 -4.90 5.06 5.68
CA VAL A 114 -3.52 4.59 5.75
C VAL A 114 -2.94 4.94 7.13
N ALA A 115 -2.82 3.94 8.00
CA ALA A 115 -2.28 4.07 9.35
C ALA A 115 -0.77 3.75 9.37
N LEU A 116 0.04 4.77 9.11
CA LEU A 116 1.52 4.71 9.11
C LEU A 116 2.13 5.08 10.46
#